data_AF-A0A957E8T5-F1
#
_entry.id   AF-A0A957E8T5-F1
#
_cell.length_a   1.000
_cell.length_b   1.000
_cell.length_c   1.000
_cell.angle_alpha   90.00
_cell.angle_beta   90.00
_cell.angle_gamma   90.00
#
_symmetry.space_group_name_H-M   'P 1'
#
loop_
_entity.id
_entity.type
_entity.pdbx_description
1 polymer ?
#
loop_
_entity_poly.entity_id
_entity_poly.type
_entity_poly.pdbx_seq_one_letter_code
_entity_poly.pdbx_strand_id
1 'polypeptide(L)'
;MRWPPYKHVFFDCDSTLTTVEGIDVLAETAGKKWRVEVLTNAAMDGKLDLEDVYAKRLQAVRPTHDQIQQIRAVYKRNIVADAQAVIAALHFLGHHVYIISGGLAEPVEQFGLFLGVPKQNIRAVNVDYDRLAGQWWQGEGNGHSPKQARYLDYEEGALTVSDGKAEIVRELLGEQNGRSLLIGDGSSDLLAGRRVDLFVGFGGVVERERVKREAPVFLQSPSLAPLLLLAAGPAAIRKVKNTPHEAVFQKAFTLTHTGAINFNHERLNEKFQQAYQTVHSRTD
;
A
#
# COMPACT_ATOMS: atom_id res chain seq x y z
N MET A 1 15.88 3.99 26.57
CA MET A 1 15.72 4.85 25.38
C MET A 1 14.28 4.73 24.88
N ARG A 2 13.63 5.79 24.38
CA ARG A 2 12.19 5.73 23.97
C ARG A 2 12.09 5.52 22.46
N TRP A 3 11.38 4.48 22.03
CA TRP A 3 10.99 4.33 20.63
C TRP A 3 9.93 5.41 20.28
N PRO A 4 10.18 6.27 19.28
CA PRO A 4 9.31 7.38 18.97
C PRO A 4 8.10 6.95 18.15
N PRO A 5 6.94 7.62 18.29
CA PRO A 5 5.83 7.45 17.36
C PRO A 5 6.12 8.16 16.02
N TYR A 6 5.57 7.64 14.93
CA TYR A 6 5.62 8.21 13.58
C TYR A 6 4.30 8.90 13.28
N LYS A 7 4.28 10.23 13.22
CA LYS A 7 3.05 10.99 13.02
C LYS A 7 2.41 10.73 11.64
N HIS A 8 3.22 10.52 10.61
CA HIS A 8 2.77 10.25 9.24
C HIS A 8 3.06 8.79 8.89
N VAL A 9 2.04 8.04 8.47
CA VAL A 9 2.17 6.62 8.10
C VAL A 9 1.63 6.43 6.69
N PHE A 10 2.52 6.10 5.77
CA PHE A 10 2.25 5.85 4.37
C PHE A 10 2.16 4.34 4.14
N PHE A 11 1.13 3.92 3.42
CA PHE A 11 0.93 2.55 2.98
C PHE A 11 1.01 2.48 1.46
N ASP A 12 1.72 1.50 0.95
CA ASP A 12 1.43 0.97 -0.37
C ASP A 12 0.07 0.23 -0.38
N CYS A 13 -0.52 0.05 -1.56
CA CYS A 13 -1.83 -0.59 -1.71
C CYS A 13 -1.73 -2.04 -2.15
N ASP A 14 -1.30 -2.26 -3.39
CA ASP A 14 -1.23 -3.60 -3.99
C ASP A 14 -0.14 -4.40 -3.28
N SER A 15 -0.37 -5.70 -3.05
CA SER A 15 0.51 -6.56 -2.25
C SER A 15 0.83 -6.09 -0.80
N THR A 16 0.18 -5.02 -0.31
CA THR A 16 0.42 -4.43 1.02
C THR A 16 -0.86 -4.26 1.85
N LEU A 17 -1.85 -3.50 1.34
CA LEU A 17 -3.18 -3.38 1.97
C LEU A 17 -4.19 -4.39 1.39
N THR A 18 -3.95 -4.85 0.17
CA THR A 18 -4.69 -5.94 -0.47
C THR A 18 -3.71 -7.00 -0.97
N THR A 19 -4.14 -8.27 -0.99
CA THR A 19 -3.29 -9.41 -1.36
C THR A 19 -3.22 -9.63 -2.88
N VAL A 20 -3.74 -8.70 -3.68
CA VAL A 20 -3.81 -8.80 -5.14
C VAL A 20 -3.21 -7.56 -5.80
N GLU A 21 -2.78 -7.73 -7.04
CA GLU A 21 -2.32 -6.65 -7.93
C GLU A 21 -3.48 -6.24 -8.84
N GLY A 22 -3.83 -4.95 -8.87
CA GLY A 22 -5.03 -4.47 -9.58
C GLY A 22 -5.00 -4.77 -11.08
N ILE A 23 -3.83 -4.64 -11.71
CA ILE A 23 -3.68 -4.89 -13.15
C ILE A 23 -3.70 -6.40 -13.45
N ASP A 24 -3.21 -7.24 -12.54
CA ASP A 24 -3.22 -8.69 -12.70
C ASP A 24 -4.65 -9.25 -12.62
N VAL A 25 -5.50 -8.66 -11.78
CA VAL A 25 -6.96 -8.96 -11.72
C VAL A 25 -7.63 -8.69 -13.07
N LEU A 26 -7.27 -7.59 -13.73
CA LEU A 26 -7.78 -7.29 -15.07
C LEU A 26 -7.25 -8.27 -16.12
N ALA A 27 -5.98 -8.67 -16.00
CA ALA A 27 -5.34 -9.61 -16.91
C ALA A 27 -5.96 -11.02 -16.80
N GLU A 28 -6.37 -11.45 -15.61
CA GLU A 28 -7.09 -12.71 -15.41
C GLU A 28 -8.41 -12.70 -16.17
N THR A 29 -9.19 -11.62 -16.07
CA THR A 29 -10.44 -11.45 -16.80
C THR A 29 -10.24 -11.43 -18.33
N ALA A 30 -9.06 -11.00 -18.80
CA ALA A 30 -8.70 -10.95 -20.21
C ALA A 30 -7.99 -12.22 -20.73
N GLY A 31 -7.80 -13.26 -19.90
CA GLY A 31 -7.06 -14.48 -20.27
C GLY A 31 -5.55 -14.27 -20.48
N LYS A 32 -4.97 -13.21 -19.90
CA LYS A 32 -3.57 -12.79 -20.07
C LYS A 32 -2.75 -12.82 -18.77
N LYS A 33 -3.27 -13.48 -17.72
CA LYS A 33 -2.71 -13.53 -16.36
C LYS A 33 -1.19 -13.76 -16.34
N TRP A 34 -0.74 -14.89 -16.91
CA TRP A 34 0.67 -15.27 -16.87
C TRP A 34 1.61 -14.19 -17.44
N ARG A 35 1.26 -13.59 -18.58
CA ARG A 35 2.11 -12.57 -19.21
C ARG A 35 2.22 -11.31 -18.37
N VAL A 36 1.12 -10.89 -17.74
CA VAL A 36 1.08 -9.67 -16.93
C VAL A 36 1.76 -9.89 -15.58
N GLU A 37 1.53 -11.01 -14.93
CA GLU A 37 2.14 -11.39 -13.64
C GLU A 37 3.67 -11.47 -13.74
N VAL A 38 4.21 -12.02 -14.83
CA VAL A 38 5.67 -12.04 -15.09
C VAL A 38 6.25 -10.63 -15.17
N LEU A 39 5.54 -9.71 -15.85
CA LEU A 39 5.96 -8.32 -15.95
C LEU A 39 5.87 -7.61 -14.57
N THR A 40 4.79 -7.83 -13.84
CA THR A 40 4.58 -7.28 -12.49
C THR A 40 5.71 -7.71 -11.54
N ASN A 41 6.02 -9.01 -11.49
CA ASN A 41 7.11 -9.52 -10.66
C ASN A 41 8.47 -8.95 -11.07
N ALA A 42 8.77 -8.88 -12.36
CA ALA A 42 10.03 -8.33 -12.84
C ALA A 42 10.19 -6.84 -12.52
N ALA A 43 9.14 -6.02 -12.65
CA ALA A 43 9.19 -4.61 -12.27
C ALA A 43 9.36 -4.42 -10.76
N MET A 44 8.56 -5.12 -9.95
CA MET A 44 8.59 -4.95 -8.50
C MET A 44 9.87 -5.53 -7.86
N ASP A 45 10.52 -6.51 -8.49
CA ASP A 45 11.87 -6.98 -8.15
C ASP A 45 12.98 -6.00 -8.58
N GLY A 46 12.66 -4.98 -9.37
CA GLY A 46 13.60 -4.00 -9.92
C GLY A 46 14.42 -4.51 -11.11
N LYS A 47 13.95 -5.55 -11.81
CA LYS A 47 14.58 -6.11 -13.02
C LYS A 47 14.17 -5.37 -14.31
N LEU A 48 13.00 -4.75 -14.30
CA LEU A 48 12.47 -3.94 -15.40
C LEU A 48 12.09 -2.56 -14.87
N ASP A 49 12.13 -1.55 -15.75
CA ASP A 49 11.61 -0.24 -15.43
C ASP A 49 10.08 -0.28 -15.26
N LEU A 50 9.61 0.34 -14.18
CA LEU A 50 8.21 0.35 -13.78
C LEU A 50 7.33 1.05 -14.83
N GLU A 51 7.81 2.12 -15.44
CA GLU A 51 7.06 2.91 -16.42
C GLU A 51 6.76 2.09 -17.67
N ASP A 52 7.82 1.55 -18.26
CA ASP A 52 7.76 0.63 -19.39
C ASP A 52 6.83 -0.56 -19.14
N VAL A 53 6.89 -1.14 -17.93
CA VAL A 53 6.07 -2.28 -17.56
C VAL A 53 4.61 -1.87 -17.34
N TYR A 54 4.35 -0.72 -16.74
CA TYR A 54 3.01 -0.21 -16.51
C TYR A 54 2.25 -0.06 -17.83
N ALA A 55 2.84 0.66 -18.80
CA ALA A 55 2.30 0.83 -20.13
C ALA A 55 2.03 -0.52 -20.83
N LYS A 56 3.02 -1.43 -20.82
CA LYS A 56 2.91 -2.74 -21.46
C LYS A 56 1.80 -3.60 -20.84
N ARG A 57 1.62 -3.55 -19.52
CA ARG A 57 0.56 -4.30 -18.82
C ARG A 57 -0.82 -3.76 -19.20
N LEU A 58 -1.03 -2.44 -19.15
CA LEU A 58 -2.32 -1.85 -19.52
C LEU A 58 -2.65 -2.03 -21.01
N GLN A 59 -1.67 -1.88 -21.90
CA GLN A 59 -1.86 -2.16 -23.34
C GLN A 59 -2.18 -3.63 -23.61
N ALA A 60 -1.65 -4.56 -22.81
CA ALA A 60 -1.97 -5.97 -22.94
C ALA A 60 -3.42 -6.23 -22.51
N VAL A 61 -3.90 -5.60 -21.45
CA VAL A 61 -5.24 -5.83 -20.90
C VAL A 61 -6.32 -5.09 -21.70
N ARG A 62 -6.11 -3.79 -22.00
CA ARG A 62 -7.11 -2.85 -22.55
C ARG A 62 -8.44 -2.90 -21.78
N PRO A 63 -8.44 -2.61 -20.47
CA PRO A 63 -9.62 -2.78 -19.65
C PRO A 63 -10.73 -1.80 -20.03
N THR A 64 -11.97 -2.24 -19.87
CA THR A 64 -13.13 -1.33 -19.87
C THR A 64 -13.25 -0.65 -18.51
N HIS A 65 -13.94 0.48 -18.47
CA HIS A 65 -14.26 1.17 -17.22
C HIS A 65 -14.98 0.26 -16.21
N ASP A 66 -15.93 -0.57 -16.66
CA ASP A 66 -16.64 -1.51 -15.79
C ASP A 66 -15.71 -2.56 -15.17
N GLN A 67 -14.70 -3.03 -15.91
CA GLN A 67 -13.70 -3.97 -15.38
C GLN A 67 -12.84 -3.30 -14.30
N ILE A 68 -12.48 -2.04 -14.48
CA ILE A 68 -11.75 -1.27 -13.45
C ILE A 68 -12.62 -1.11 -12.20
N GLN A 69 -13.90 -0.77 -12.35
CA GLN A 69 -14.81 -0.67 -11.20
C GLN A 69 -14.96 -1.98 -10.43
N GLN A 70 -14.85 -3.13 -11.11
CA GLN A 70 -14.91 -4.45 -10.46
C GLN A 70 -13.71 -4.70 -9.53
N ILE A 71 -12.54 -4.10 -9.79
CA ILE A 71 -11.34 -4.24 -8.95
C ILE A 71 -11.64 -3.85 -7.50
N ARG A 72 -12.48 -2.81 -7.27
CA ARG A 72 -12.83 -2.37 -5.91
C ARG A 72 -13.38 -3.51 -5.04
N ALA A 73 -14.19 -4.39 -5.66
CA ALA A 73 -14.84 -5.49 -4.95
C ALA A 73 -13.83 -6.59 -4.67
N VAL A 74 -12.88 -6.79 -5.59
CA VAL A 74 -11.76 -7.73 -5.42
C VAL A 74 -10.83 -7.25 -4.30
N TYR A 75 -10.44 -5.97 -4.27
CA TYR A 75 -9.64 -5.40 -3.18
C TYR A 75 -10.29 -5.60 -1.81
N LYS A 76 -11.58 -5.29 -1.69
CA LYS A 76 -12.32 -5.47 -0.42
C LYS A 76 -12.38 -6.92 0.04
N ARG A 77 -12.52 -7.88 -0.89
CA ARG A 77 -12.54 -9.32 -0.58
C ARG A 77 -11.15 -9.85 -0.21
N ASN A 78 -10.12 -9.23 -0.74
CA ASN A 78 -8.71 -9.63 -0.57
C ASN A 78 -7.96 -8.62 0.30
N ILE A 79 -8.59 -8.10 1.34
CA ILE A 79 -7.94 -7.22 2.30
C ILE A 79 -6.86 -8.00 3.08
N VAL A 80 -5.68 -7.40 3.26
CA VAL A 80 -4.61 -7.97 4.07
C VAL A 80 -5.04 -8.03 5.53
N ALA A 81 -4.66 -9.10 6.24
CA ALA A 81 -5.16 -9.34 7.59
C ALA A 81 -4.87 -8.16 8.52
N ASP A 82 -5.91 -7.73 9.23
CA ASP A 82 -5.91 -6.61 10.17
C ASP A 82 -5.67 -5.21 9.56
N ALA A 83 -5.59 -5.04 8.23
CA ALA A 83 -5.34 -3.74 7.61
C ALA A 83 -6.30 -2.64 8.09
N GLN A 84 -7.61 -2.92 8.07
CA GLN A 84 -8.64 -1.97 8.54
C GLN A 84 -8.52 -1.69 10.05
N ALA A 85 -8.22 -2.71 10.86
CA ALA A 85 -8.07 -2.56 12.31
C ALA A 85 -6.81 -1.73 12.66
N VAL A 86 -5.72 -1.93 11.92
CA VAL A 86 -4.47 -1.17 12.05
C VAL A 86 -4.70 0.30 11.68
N ILE A 87 -5.33 0.59 10.55
CA ILE A 87 -5.64 1.96 10.11
C ILE A 87 -6.54 2.66 11.14
N ALA A 88 -7.58 1.98 11.62
CA ALA A 88 -8.46 2.52 12.65
C ALA A 88 -7.71 2.83 13.96
N ALA A 89 -6.81 1.95 14.40
CA ALA A 89 -5.99 2.16 15.59
C ALA A 89 -4.99 3.33 15.42
N LEU A 90 -4.39 3.47 14.23
CA LEU A 90 -3.52 4.60 13.91
C LEU A 90 -4.28 5.93 13.98
N HIS A 91 -5.49 6.00 13.40
CA HIS A 91 -6.34 7.18 13.52
C HIS A 91 -6.71 7.49 14.96
N PHE A 92 -7.13 6.48 15.74
CA PHE A 92 -7.43 6.63 17.17
C PHE A 92 -6.25 7.22 17.96
N LEU A 93 -5.02 6.83 17.59
CA LEU A 93 -3.80 7.29 18.24
C LEU A 93 -3.28 8.65 17.74
N GLY A 94 -3.96 9.27 16.77
CA GLY A 94 -3.65 10.59 16.24
C GLY A 94 -2.61 10.59 15.10
N HIS A 95 -2.43 9.46 14.43
CA HIS A 95 -1.57 9.37 13.25
C HIS A 95 -2.31 9.85 11.99
N HIS A 96 -1.57 10.49 11.10
CA HIS A 96 -2.01 10.78 9.74
C HIS A 96 -1.67 9.59 8.85
N VAL A 97 -2.71 8.96 8.30
CA VAL A 97 -2.57 7.79 7.42
C VAL A 97 -2.73 8.22 5.96
N TYR A 98 -1.87 7.69 5.10
CA TYR A 98 -1.83 7.96 3.67
C TYR A 98 -1.72 6.66 2.87
N ILE A 99 -2.23 6.67 1.64
CA ILE A 99 -2.04 5.58 0.67
C ILE A 99 -1.35 6.16 -0.57
N ILE A 100 -0.24 5.56 -0.97
CA ILE A 100 0.49 5.89 -2.18
C ILE A 100 0.65 4.62 -3.01
N SER A 101 0.01 4.55 -4.17
CA SER A 101 -0.04 3.33 -4.99
C SER A 101 0.40 3.61 -6.42
N GLY A 102 1.09 2.65 -7.04
CA GLY A 102 1.26 2.62 -8.49
C GLY A 102 0.02 2.07 -9.22
N GLY A 103 -1.00 1.62 -8.49
CA GLY A 103 -2.25 1.09 -9.02
C GLY A 103 -3.21 2.15 -9.57
N LEU A 104 -4.33 1.70 -10.11
CA LEU A 104 -5.36 2.54 -10.74
C LEU A 104 -6.09 3.41 -9.69
N ALA A 105 -6.21 4.70 -9.96
CA ALA A 105 -6.71 5.67 -8.99
C ALA A 105 -8.12 5.39 -8.46
N GLU A 106 -9.10 5.13 -9.32
CA GLU A 106 -10.49 4.93 -8.89
C GLU A 106 -10.66 3.71 -7.94
N PRO A 107 -10.13 2.51 -8.26
CA PRO A 107 -10.16 1.37 -7.33
C PRO A 107 -9.43 1.63 -6.00
N VAL A 108 -8.23 2.24 -6.06
CA VAL A 108 -7.41 2.52 -4.88
C VAL A 108 -8.11 3.54 -3.97
N GLU A 109 -8.68 4.61 -4.54
CA GLU A 109 -9.42 5.62 -3.79
C GLU A 109 -10.63 5.00 -3.08
N GLN A 110 -11.46 4.24 -3.80
CA GLN A 110 -12.64 3.60 -3.22
C GLN A 110 -12.29 2.58 -2.14
N PHE A 111 -11.16 1.87 -2.30
CA PHE A 111 -10.66 0.94 -1.29
C PHE A 111 -10.10 1.67 -0.07
N GLY A 112 -9.31 2.72 -0.26
CA GLY A 112 -8.78 3.56 0.82
C GLY A 112 -9.87 4.22 1.66
N LEU A 113 -10.92 4.74 1.01
CA LEU A 113 -12.11 5.27 1.70
C LEU A 113 -12.81 4.19 2.53
N PHE A 114 -12.91 2.96 2.01
CA PHE A 114 -13.46 1.82 2.76
C PHE A 114 -12.61 1.46 4.00
N LEU A 115 -11.29 1.61 3.91
CA LEU A 115 -10.37 1.40 5.03
C LEU A 115 -10.39 2.55 6.05
N GLY A 116 -11.00 3.69 5.72
CA GLY A 116 -11.09 4.87 6.58
C GLY A 116 -10.06 5.95 6.29
N VAL A 117 -9.30 5.85 5.18
CA VAL A 117 -8.31 6.85 4.78
C VAL A 117 -9.00 8.01 4.04
N PRO A 118 -8.78 9.27 4.42
CA PRO A 118 -9.37 10.42 3.73
C PRO A 118 -8.91 10.51 2.27
N LYS A 119 -9.83 10.86 1.35
CA LYS A 119 -9.53 10.99 -0.09
C LYS A 119 -8.29 11.85 -0.38
N GLN A 120 -8.14 12.97 0.33
CA GLN A 120 -7.01 13.89 0.15
C GLN A 120 -5.65 13.27 0.52
N ASN A 121 -5.64 12.17 1.28
CA ASN A 121 -4.43 11.43 1.67
C ASN A 121 -4.16 10.21 0.78
N ILE A 122 -4.91 10.05 -0.31
CA ILE A 122 -4.73 8.96 -1.28
C ILE A 122 -4.13 9.53 -2.55
N ARG A 123 -3.11 8.86 -3.07
CA ARG A 123 -2.45 9.15 -4.35
C ARG A 123 -2.23 7.84 -5.11
N ALA A 124 -2.65 7.82 -6.36
CA ALA A 124 -2.59 6.67 -7.25
C ALA A 124 -2.55 7.14 -8.71
N VAL A 125 -2.30 6.23 -9.65
CA VAL A 125 -2.13 6.57 -11.07
C VAL A 125 -3.49 6.84 -11.71
N ASN A 126 -3.68 8.05 -12.23
CA ASN A 126 -4.85 8.42 -13.02
C ASN A 126 -4.78 7.77 -14.39
N VAL A 127 -5.94 7.37 -14.91
CA VAL A 127 -6.08 6.77 -16.23
C VAL A 127 -7.10 7.55 -17.03
N ASP A 128 -6.74 7.88 -18.27
CA ASP A 128 -7.58 8.57 -19.22
C ASP A 128 -8.40 7.58 -20.07
N TYR A 129 -9.67 7.93 -20.27
CA TYR A 129 -10.63 7.09 -20.97
C TYR A 129 -11.12 7.74 -22.26
N ASP A 130 -11.25 6.94 -23.32
CA ASP A 130 -11.96 7.38 -24.52
C ASP A 130 -13.45 7.41 -24.21
N ARG A 131 -13.98 8.59 -23.89
CA ARG A 131 -15.43 8.78 -23.80
C ARG A 131 -16.11 8.74 -25.17
N LEU A 132 -15.34 8.82 -26.27
CA LEU A 132 -15.81 8.80 -27.65
C LEU A 132 -15.82 7.40 -28.31
N ALA A 133 -15.20 6.39 -27.68
CA ALA A 133 -15.15 5.02 -28.22
C ALA A 133 -16.52 4.32 -28.30
N GLY A 134 -17.58 4.94 -27.76
CA GLY A 134 -18.98 4.61 -28.06
C GLY A 134 -19.49 5.40 -29.27
N GLN A 135 -19.13 4.97 -30.47
CA GLN A 135 -19.74 5.31 -31.78
C GLN A 135 -20.49 6.66 -31.89
N TRP A 136 -19.77 7.74 -32.20
CA TRP A 136 -20.35 9.07 -32.43
C TRP A 136 -20.95 9.25 -33.84
N TRP A 137 -21.01 8.18 -34.65
CA TRP A 137 -21.49 8.23 -36.05
C TRP A 137 -22.57 7.20 -36.41
N GLN A 138 -23.12 6.42 -35.46
CA GLN A 138 -24.32 5.64 -35.78
C GLN A 138 -25.55 6.55 -35.66
N GLY A 139 -26.06 6.97 -36.83
CA GLY A 139 -27.26 7.77 -36.97
C GLY A 139 -28.46 7.15 -36.25
N GLU A 140 -29.42 8.01 -35.92
CA GLU A 140 -30.66 7.71 -35.20
C GLU A 140 -31.28 6.37 -35.64
N GLY A 141 -31.10 5.33 -34.82
CA GLY A 141 -31.65 4.00 -35.09
C GLY A 141 -31.15 2.95 -34.11
N ASN A 142 -32.04 2.52 -33.20
CA ASN A 142 -31.93 1.35 -32.33
C ASN A 142 -31.03 1.43 -31.08
N GLY A 143 -31.51 2.14 -30.06
CA GLY A 143 -31.75 1.57 -28.72
C GLY A 143 -30.60 0.94 -27.92
N HIS A 144 -29.33 1.18 -28.24
CA HIS A 144 -28.20 0.69 -27.43
C HIS A 144 -27.59 1.83 -26.59
N SER A 145 -27.49 1.60 -25.29
CA SER A 145 -26.91 2.56 -24.34
C SER A 145 -25.45 2.91 -24.68
N PRO A 146 -25.04 4.19 -24.58
CA PRO A 146 -23.65 4.59 -24.78
C PRO A 146 -22.84 4.24 -23.53
N LYS A 147 -22.38 2.99 -23.41
CA LYS A 147 -21.60 2.52 -22.25
C LYS A 147 -20.48 1.56 -22.64
N GLN A 148 -19.44 2.06 -23.30
CA GLN A 148 -18.17 1.35 -23.40
C GLN A 148 -17.05 2.34 -23.69
N ALA A 149 -16.69 3.15 -22.70
CA ALA A 149 -15.46 3.93 -22.74
C ALA A 149 -14.28 2.94 -22.69
N ARG A 150 -13.45 2.94 -23.74
CA ARG A 150 -12.25 2.10 -23.84
C ARG A 150 -11.05 2.87 -23.27
N TYR A 151 -10.12 2.16 -22.64
CA TYR A 151 -8.83 2.72 -22.23
C TYR A 151 -8.14 3.44 -23.41
N LEU A 152 -7.73 4.71 -23.22
CA LEU A 152 -6.90 5.46 -24.19
C LEU A 152 -5.44 5.38 -23.77
N ASP A 153 -5.16 5.93 -22.60
CA ASP A 153 -3.81 6.15 -22.09
C ASP A 153 -3.83 6.31 -20.56
N TYR A 154 -2.67 6.31 -19.92
CA TYR A 154 -2.54 6.71 -18.50
C TYR A 154 -1.86 8.07 -18.39
N GLU A 155 -2.13 8.81 -17.31
CA GLU A 155 -1.36 10.03 -17.04
C GLU A 155 0.06 9.63 -16.66
N GLU A 156 1.04 9.85 -17.56
CA GLU A 156 2.46 9.78 -17.22
C GLU A 156 2.75 10.70 -16.04
N GLY A 157 3.38 10.19 -14.99
CA GLY A 157 3.61 10.96 -13.77
C GLY A 157 4.49 10.26 -12.76
N ALA A 158 4.69 10.90 -11.61
CA ALA A 158 5.59 10.41 -10.56
C ALA A 158 5.28 8.94 -10.17
N LEU A 159 4.01 8.54 -10.12
CA LEU A 159 3.62 7.20 -9.69
C LEU A 159 3.83 6.10 -10.74
N THR A 160 4.16 6.46 -11.97
CA THR A 160 4.47 5.50 -13.06
C THR A 160 5.96 5.22 -13.18
N VAL A 161 6.82 6.05 -12.58
CA VAL A 161 8.28 5.89 -12.55
C VAL A 161 8.77 5.38 -11.20
N SER A 162 9.92 4.68 -11.21
CA SER A 162 10.45 4.00 -10.02
C SER A 162 10.73 4.90 -8.79
N ASP A 163 10.99 6.20 -8.98
CA ASP A 163 11.29 7.15 -7.89
C ASP A 163 10.11 8.06 -7.49
N GLY A 164 9.00 8.10 -8.24
CA GLY A 164 8.04 9.18 -8.00
C GLY A 164 7.04 8.92 -6.86
N LYS A 165 6.97 7.71 -6.27
CA LYS A 165 6.40 7.53 -4.91
C LYS A 165 7.13 8.45 -3.90
N ALA A 166 8.44 8.67 -4.08
CA ALA A 166 9.26 9.52 -3.22
C ALA A 166 8.93 11.02 -3.37
N GLU A 167 8.48 11.43 -4.56
CA GLU A 167 7.98 12.79 -4.84
C GLU A 167 6.63 13.03 -4.17
N ILE A 168 5.72 12.06 -4.28
CA ILE A 168 4.41 12.12 -3.64
C ILE A 168 4.52 12.15 -2.11
N VAL A 169 5.43 11.38 -1.52
CA VAL A 169 5.72 11.48 -0.07
C VAL A 169 6.13 12.91 0.29
N ARG A 170 7.01 13.54 -0.49
CA ARG A 170 7.44 14.94 -0.24
C ARG A 170 6.29 15.93 -0.37
N GLU A 171 5.46 15.80 -1.41
CA GLU A 171 4.27 16.64 -1.60
C GLU A 171 3.31 16.52 -0.42
N LEU A 172 2.98 15.29 -0.02
CA LEU A 172 2.03 15.03 1.07
C LEU A 172 2.56 15.45 2.43
N LEU A 173 3.86 15.34 2.68
CA LEU A 173 4.48 15.87 3.90
C LEU A 173 4.51 17.40 3.87
N GLY A 174 4.90 18.02 2.76
CA GLY A 174 5.02 19.47 2.66
C GLY A 174 5.83 20.06 3.81
N GLU A 175 5.25 21.02 4.54
CA GLU A 175 5.85 21.65 5.73
C GLU A 175 5.41 20.99 7.06
N GLN A 176 4.76 19.82 7.00
CA GLN A 176 4.25 19.17 8.21
C GLN A 176 5.39 18.65 9.09
N ASN A 177 5.25 18.92 10.39
CA ASN A 177 6.16 18.43 11.41
C ASN A 177 5.75 17.04 11.91
N GLY A 178 6.72 16.15 12.05
CA GLY A 178 6.56 14.83 12.67
C GLY A 178 7.33 13.77 11.89
N ARG A 179 7.64 12.64 12.55
CA ARG A 179 8.31 11.53 11.89
C ARG A 179 7.38 10.81 10.91
N SER A 180 7.93 10.28 9.85
CA SER A 180 7.25 9.60 8.76
C SER A 180 7.69 8.14 8.65
N LEU A 181 6.73 7.25 8.42
CA LEU A 181 6.96 5.83 8.18
C LEU A 181 6.30 5.45 6.86
N LEU A 182 6.99 4.66 6.03
CA LEU A 182 6.42 4.03 4.83
C LEU A 182 6.49 2.51 4.97
N ILE A 183 5.40 1.82 4.63
CA ILE A 183 5.37 0.37 4.47
C ILE A 183 4.94 -0.02 3.05
N GLY A 184 5.67 -0.96 2.45
CA GLY A 184 5.36 -1.52 1.13
C GLY A 184 6.21 -2.76 0.82
N ASP A 185 5.83 -3.54 -0.19
CA ASP A 185 6.52 -4.77 -0.58
C ASP A 185 7.51 -4.57 -1.74
N GLY A 186 7.33 -3.52 -2.55
CA GLY A 186 8.00 -3.33 -3.84
C GLY A 186 9.31 -2.56 -3.82
N SER A 187 10.07 -2.66 -4.93
CA SER A 187 11.29 -1.87 -5.13
C SER A 187 11.03 -0.36 -5.21
N SER A 188 9.88 0.08 -5.71
CA SER A 188 9.51 1.51 -5.72
C SER A 188 9.27 2.04 -4.31
N ASP A 189 8.70 1.23 -3.42
CA ASP A 189 8.53 1.57 -2.00
C ASP A 189 9.87 1.65 -1.28
N LEU A 190 10.79 0.72 -1.56
CA LEU A 190 12.14 0.76 -1.03
C LEU A 190 12.88 2.05 -1.43
N LEU A 191 12.71 2.52 -2.68
CA LEU A 191 13.29 3.78 -3.14
C LEU A 191 12.63 4.99 -2.45
N ALA A 192 11.30 5.01 -2.37
CA ALA A 192 10.55 6.03 -1.64
C ALA A 192 10.88 6.07 -0.14
N GLY A 193 11.28 4.91 0.41
CA GLY A 193 11.77 4.73 1.77
C GLY A 193 12.92 5.66 2.15
N ARG A 194 13.70 6.15 1.16
CA ARG A 194 14.79 7.12 1.36
C ARG A 194 14.30 8.52 1.75
N ARG A 195 13.00 8.80 1.61
CA ARG A 195 12.38 10.10 1.93
C ARG A 195 11.60 10.11 3.24
N VAL A 196 11.48 8.97 3.91
CA VAL A 196 10.84 8.86 5.23
C VAL A 196 11.85 8.54 6.33
N ASP A 197 11.46 8.73 7.58
CA ASP A 197 12.32 8.42 8.73
C ASP A 197 12.48 6.92 8.98
N LEU A 198 11.49 6.11 8.59
CA LEU A 198 11.56 4.66 8.65
C LEU A 198 10.82 4.01 7.48
N PHE A 199 11.53 3.21 6.71
CA PHE A 199 10.93 2.28 5.76
C PHE A 199 10.78 0.89 6.38
N VAL A 200 9.61 0.27 6.17
CA VAL A 200 9.30 -1.09 6.58
C VAL A 200 8.96 -1.90 5.32
N GLY A 201 9.81 -2.85 4.96
CA GLY A 201 9.49 -3.80 3.89
C GLY A 201 8.41 -4.77 4.37
N PHE A 202 7.42 -5.05 3.53
CA PHE A 202 6.34 -5.99 3.85
C PHE A 202 6.46 -7.28 3.02
N GLY A 203 6.51 -8.42 3.71
CA GLY A 203 6.59 -9.75 3.10
C GLY A 203 5.36 -10.62 3.35
N GLY A 204 4.24 -10.03 3.78
CA GLY A 204 3.04 -10.78 4.16
C GLY A 204 2.24 -11.34 2.99
N VAL A 205 2.44 -10.81 1.78
CA VAL A 205 1.79 -11.27 0.55
C VAL A 205 2.83 -11.85 -0.39
N VAL A 206 3.84 -11.07 -0.77
CA VAL A 206 4.98 -11.50 -1.59
C VAL A 206 6.28 -11.10 -0.89
N GLU A 207 7.21 -12.05 -0.75
CA GLU A 207 8.55 -11.76 -0.24
C GLU A 207 9.48 -11.39 -1.41
N ARG A 208 9.93 -10.14 -1.45
CA ARG A 208 10.91 -9.68 -2.45
C ARG A 208 12.30 -9.62 -1.85
N GLU A 209 13.23 -10.40 -2.40
CA GLU A 209 14.58 -10.57 -1.86
C GLU A 209 15.33 -9.23 -1.70
N ARG A 210 15.20 -8.35 -2.69
CA ARG A 210 15.82 -7.01 -2.63
C ARG A 210 15.28 -6.19 -1.45
N VAL A 211 13.97 -6.15 -1.28
CA VAL A 211 13.31 -5.40 -0.20
C VAL A 211 13.62 -6.01 1.15
N LYS A 212 13.58 -7.35 1.27
CA LYS A 212 13.96 -8.07 2.48
C LYS A 212 15.38 -7.77 2.93
N ARG A 213 16.32 -7.68 1.99
CA ARG A 213 17.73 -7.40 2.28
C ARG A 213 18.01 -5.93 2.59
N GLU A 214 17.36 -5.01 1.89
CA GLU A 214 17.70 -3.57 1.92
C GLU A 214 16.81 -2.74 2.85
N ALA A 215 15.62 -3.21 3.22
CA ALA A 215 14.76 -2.48 4.14
C ALA A 215 15.38 -2.43 5.55
N PRO A 216 15.34 -1.29 6.26
CA PRO A 216 15.81 -1.20 7.65
C PRO A 216 15.11 -2.19 8.59
N VAL A 217 13.82 -2.40 8.34
CA VAL A 217 12.93 -3.32 9.05
C VAL A 217 12.13 -4.07 8.02
N PHE A 218 11.94 -5.38 8.23
CA PHE A 218 11.16 -6.24 7.37
C PHE A 218 10.08 -6.96 8.18
N LEU A 219 8.82 -6.75 7.82
CA LEU A 219 7.65 -7.36 8.45
C LEU A 219 7.28 -8.63 7.66
N GLN A 220 7.53 -9.78 8.28
CA GLN A 220 7.26 -11.10 7.72
C GLN A 220 6.07 -11.75 8.43
N SER A 221 4.87 -11.30 8.09
CA SER A 221 3.61 -11.83 8.61
C SER A 221 2.48 -11.53 7.64
N PRO A 222 1.50 -12.44 7.46
CA PRO A 222 0.30 -12.14 6.67
C PRO A 222 -0.60 -11.06 7.30
N SER A 223 -0.32 -10.67 8.55
CA SER A 223 -1.02 -9.63 9.30
C SER A 223 -0.21 -8.34 9.34
N LEU A 224 -0.88 -7.19 9.17
CA LEU A 224 -0.30 -5.87 9.37
C LEU A 224 -0.22 -5.45 10.84
N ALA A 225 -0.79 -6.22 11.79
CA ALA A 225 -0.83 -5.85 13.20
C ALA A 225 0.55 -5.47 13.79
N PRO A 226 1.67 -6.19 13.50
CA PRO A 226 3.00 -5.85 14.02
C PRO A 226 3.46 -4.42 13.69
N LEU A 227 2.96 -3.83 12.59
CA LEU A 227 3.26 -2.45 12.21
C LEU A 227 2.90 -1.45 13.31
N LEU A 228 1.86 -1.72 14.12
CA LEU A 228 1.45 -0.84 15.21
C LEU A 228 2.55 -0.61 16.24
N LEU A 229 3.41 -1.61 16.49
CA LEU A 229 4.54 -1.46 17.40
C LEU A 229 5.62 -0.56 16.81
N LEU A 230 5.86 -0.65 15.50
CA LEU A 230 6.81 0.22 14.81
C LEU A 230 6.29 1.67 14.72
N ALA A 231 5.02 1.83 14.33
CA ALA A 231 4.44 3.14 14.05
C ALA A 231 4.05 3.94 15.30
N ALA A 232 3.41 3.30 16.29
CA ALA A 232 2.82 4.01 17.42
C ALA A 232 3.71 4.04 18.68
N GLY A 233 4.67 3.13 18.77
CA GLY A 233 5.59 3.00 19.88
C GLY A 233 4.94 2.57 21.22
N PRO A 234 5.74 2.37 22.27
CA PRO A 234 5.27 1.73 23.50
C PRO A 234 4.24 2.55 24.29
N ALA A 235 4.20 3.86 24.12
CA ALA A 235 3.22 4.72 24.80
C ALA A 235 1.77 4.46 24.31
N ALA A 236 1.60 3.93 23.10
CA ALA A 236 0.29 3.65 22.53
C ALA A 236 -0.45 2.53 23.29
N ILE A 237 0.27 1.57 23.85
CA ILE A 237 -0.29 0.41 24.57
C ILE A 237 -1.22 0.86 25.70
N ARG A 238 -0.78 1.87 26.46
CA ARG A 238 -1.59 2.42 27.56
C ARG A 238 -2.81 3.18 27.05
N LYS A 239 -2.71 3.81 25.88
CA LYS A 239 -3.82 4.57 25.28
C LYS A 239 -4.90 3.67 24.70
N VAL A 240 -4.54 2.49 24.21
CA VAL A 240 -5.51 1.55 23.61
C VAL A 240 -6.13 0.59 24.62
N LYS A 241 -5.66 0.56 25.87
CA LYS A 241 -6.24 -0.29 26.93
C LYS A 241 -7.72 0.03 27.14
N ASN A 242 -8.55 -1.00 27.23
CA ASN A 242 -10.01 -0.93 27.32
C ASN A 242 -10.69 -0.23 26.13
N THR A 243 -10.04 -0.23 24.96
CA THR A 243 -10.63 0.26 23.70
C THR A 243 -10.80 -0.89 22.71
N PRO A 244 -11.62 -0.74 21.65
CA PRO A 244 -11.71 -1.73 20.58
C PRO A 244 -10.37 -2.06 19.89
N HIS A 245 -9.37 -1.20 20.04
CA HIS A 245 -8.04 -1.36 19.43
C HIS A 245 -7.08 -2.20 20.28
N GLU A 246 -7.44 -2.59 21.50
CA GLU A 246 -6.56 -3.39 22.37
C GLU A 246 -6.23 -4.76 21.74
N ALA A 247 -7.23 -5.43 21.16
CA ALA A 247 -7.07 -6.76 20.59
C ALA A 247 -6.05 -6.81 19.44
N VAL A 248 -6.04 -5.80 18.55
CA VAL A 248 -5.06 -5.75 17.45
C VAL A 248 -3.64 -5.47 17.97
N PHE A 249 -3.49 -4.70 19.05
CA PHE A 249 -2.20 -4.50 19.71
C PHE A 249 -1.70 -5.77 20.41
N GLN A 250 -2.59 -6.52 21.08
CA GLN A 250 -2.23 -7.82 21.67
C GLN A 250 -1.76 -8.80 20.58
N LYS A 251 -2.47 -8.86 19.44
CA LYS A 251 -2.04 -9.65 18.27
C LYS A 251 -0.68 -9.20 17.73
N ALA A 252 -0.45 -7.89 17.64
CA ALA A 252 0.83 -7.31 17.22
C ALA A 252 1.98 -7.79 18.11
N PHE A 253 1.78 -7.83 19.43
CA PHE A 253 2.75 -8.36 20.38
C PHE A 253 3.03 -9.84 20.16
N THR A 254 1.99 -10.67 20.11
CA THR A 254 2.16 -12.12 19.91
C THR A 254 2.97 -12.40 18.64
N LEU A 255 2.59 -11.78 17.52
CA LEU A 255 3.28 -11.96 16.24
C LEU A 255 4.73 -11.48 16.30
N THR A 256 5.00 -10.35 16.95
CA THR A 256 6.36 -9.82 17.07
C THR A 256 7.25 -10.74 17.92
N HIS A 257 6.72 -11.32 19.01
CA HIS A 257 7.46 -12.31 19.81
C HIS A 257 7.75 -13.61 19.05
N THR A 258 6.89 -13.98 18.10
CA THR A 258 7.11 -15.15 17.22
C THR A 258 7.98 -14.84 15.99
N GLY A 259 8.60 -13.65 15.92
CA GLY A 259 9.54 -13.30 14.85
C GLY A 259 8.94 -12.62 13.63
N ALA A 260 7.76 -11.99 13.74
CA ALA A 260 7.15 -11.28 12.61
C ALA A 260 7.91 -10.02 12.15
N ILE A 261 8.82 -9.49 12.96
CA ILE A 261 9.61 -8.29 12.63
C ILE A 261 11.09 -8.64 12.65
N ASN A 262 11.74 -8.46 11.51
CA ASN A 262 13.17 -8.59 11.33
C ASN A 262 13.81 -7.21 11.18
N PHE A 263 14.98 -7.01 11.78
CA PHE A 263 15.74 -5.75 11.70
C PHE A 263 17.06 -6.00 10.98
N ASN A 264 17.31 -5.30 9.88
CA ASN A 264 18.59 -5.39 9.17
C ASN A 264 19.67 -4.46 9.76
N HIS A 265 19.29 -3.58 10.69
CA HIS A 265 20.21 -2.75 11.45
C HIS A 265 20.18 -3.11 12.93
N GLU A 266 21.30 -3.62 13.45
CA GLU A 266 21.47 -4.03 14.84
C GLU A 266 21.10 -2.92 15.84
N ARG A 267 21.62 -1.70 15.62
CA ARG A 267 21.31 -0.53 16.47
C ARG A 267 19.81 -0.20 16.50
N LEU A 268 19.08 -0.45 15.41
CA LEU A 268 17.64 -0.20 15.37
C LEU A 268 16.88 -1.28 16.15
N ASN A 269 17.31 -2.54 16.02
CA ASN A 269 16.79 -3.66 16.80
C ASN A 269 16.97 -3.42 18.31
N GLU A 270 18.19 -3.10 18.75
CA GLU A 270 18.47 -2.83 20.17
C GLU A 270 17.59 -1.72 20.73
N LYS A 271 17.42 -0.62 19.98
CA LYS A 271 16.52 0.48 20.37
C LYS A 271 15.08 0.04 20.50
N PHE A 272 14.59 -0.79 19.57
CA PHE A 272 13.25 -1.33 19.61
C PHE A 272 13.05 -2.24 20.84
N GLN A 273 13.94 -3.23 21.01
CA GLN A 273 13.87 -4.19 22.12
C GLN A 273 13.91 -3.49 23.49
N GLN A 274 14.87 -2.58 23.70
CA GLN A 274 14.98 -1.82 24.96
C GLN A 274 13.70 -1.02 25.26
N ALA A 275 13.08 -0.43 24.23
CA ALA A 275 11.88 0.37 24.41
C ALA A 275 10.66 -0.47 24.83
N TYR A 276 10.56 -1.71 24.36
CA TYR A 276 9.44 -2.61 24.65
C TYR A 276 9.65 -3.50 25.88
N GLN A 277 10.90 -3.84 26.24
CA GLN A 277 11.25 -4.52 27.50
C GLN A 277 10.84 -3.69 28.72
N THR A 278 11.05 -2.37 28.68
CA THR A 278 10.71 -1.45 29.78
C THR A 278 9.19 -1.36 30.04
N VAL A 279 8.37 -1.76 29.08
CA VAL A 279 6.91 -1.79 29.25
C VAL A 279 6.45 -3.09 29.91
N HIS A 280 6.98 -4.24 29.51
CA HIS A 280 6.66 -5.54 30.12
C HIS A 280 6.99 -5.56 31.62
N SER A 281 8.16 -5.04 32.02
CA SER A 281 8.59 -5.02 33.43
C SER A 281 7.81 -4.06 34.34
N ARG A 282 6.80 -3.33 33.82
CA ARG A 282 5.98 -2.36 34.57
C ARG A 282 4.49 -2.74 34.57
N THR A 283 4.13 -3.85 33.94
CA THR A 283 2.76 -4.36 33.85
C THR A 283 2.54 -5.66 34.62
N ASP A 284 3.63 -6.28 35.10
CA ASP A 284 3.64 -7.31 36.14
C ASP A 284 3.78 -6.65 37.53
#